data_AF-A0A7Y1W269-F1
#
_entry.id   AF-A0A7Y1W269-F1
#
_cell.length_a   1.000
_cell.length_b   1.000
_cell.length_c   1.000
_cell.angle_alpha   90.00
_cell.angle_beta   90.00
_cell.angle_gamma   90.00
#
_symmetry.space_group_name_H-M   'P 1'
#
loop_
_entity.id
_entity.type
_entity.pdbx_description
1 polymer ?
#
loop_
_entity_poly.entity_id
_entity_poly.type
_entity_poly.pdbx_seq_one_letter_code
_entity_poly.pdbx_strand_id
1 'polypeptide(L)' 'VYPIAHVQQWKDLNEAITEAIHTLSNAGHLSPGDRVILTSGDSLGKEGGTNTLRLIQVGEGGSVEEQAELDLH' A
#
# COMPACT_ATOMS: atom_id res chain seq x y z
N VAL A 1 14.47 7.49 -2.11
CA VAL A 1 13.89 6.16 -1.78
C VAL A 1 14.13 5.91 -0.30
N TYR A 2 13.08 5.73 0.49
CA TYR A 2 13.19 5.36 1.91
C TYR A 2 12.84 3.87 2.04
N PRO A 3 13.82 2.97 2.22
CA PRO A 3 13.55 1.55 2.29
C PRO A 3 12.90 1.22 3.64
N ILE A 4 11.71 0.62 3.61
CA ILE A 4 11.06 0.05 4.80
C ILE A 4 11.15 -1.46 4.68
N ALA A 5 11.77 -2.10 5.66
CA ALA A 5 11.84 -3.55 5.71
C ALA A 5 10.43 -4.11 5.88
N HIS A 6 9.98 -4.89 4.90
CA HIS A 6 8.70 -5.58 4.92
C HIS A 6 8.99 -7.09 4.89
N VAL A 7 8.48 -7.83 5.88
CA VAL A 7 8.82 -9.25 6.06
C VAL A 7 7.90 -10.09 5.15
N GLN A 8 8.48 -10.93 4.29
CA GLN A 8 7.78 -11.76 3.29
C GLN A 8 6.97 -12.94 3.88
N GLN A 9 6.18 -12.72 4.93
CA GLN A 9 5.36 -13.79 5.53
C GLN A 9 3.93 -13.86 4.95
N TRP A 10 3.53 -12.89 4.13
CA TRP A 10 2.16 -12.75 3.65
C TRP A 10 1.85 -13.72 2.52
N LYS A 11 0.73 -14.45 2.68
CA LYS A 11 0.16 -15.27 1.62
C LYS A 11 -0.79 -14.46 0.72
N ASP A 12 -1.24 -13.29 1.18
CA ASP A 12 -2.17 -12.40 0.50
C ASP A 12 -1.58 -10.99 0.35
N LEU A 13 -1.65 -10.44 -0.86
CA LEU A 13 -1.19 -9.10 -1.20
C LEU A 13 -2.00 -8.01 -0.47
N ASN A 14 -3.30 -8.21 -0.24
CA ASN A 14 -4.14 -7.23 0.46
C ASN A 14 -3.77 -7.12 1.94
N GLU A 15 -3.41 -8.24 2.59
CA GLU A 15 -2.91 -8.23 3.95
C GLU A 15 -1.60 -7.45 4.05
N ALA A 16 -0.67 -7.72 3.13
CA ALA A 16 0.62 -7.02 3.05
C ALA A 16 0.45 -5.49 2.86
N ILE A 17 -0.48 -5.07 2.01
CA ILE A 17 -0.78 -3.66 1.77
C ILE A 17 -1.39 -3.00 3.01
N THR A 18 -2.35 -3.65 3.64
CA THR A 18 -3.00 -3.15 4.86
C THR A 18 -1.98 -2.96 5.97
N GLU A 19 -1.11 -3.95 6.19
CA GLU A 19 -0.04 -3.85 7.19
C GLU A 19 0.95 -2.72 6.85
N ALA A 20 1.34 -2.57 5.59
CA ALA A 20 2.25 -1.51 5.16
C ALA A 20 1.68 -0.11 5.43
N ILE A 21 0.41 0.12 5.08
CA ILE A 21 -0.28 1.40 5.33
C ILE A 21 -0.43 1.66 6.83
N HIS A 22 -0.80 0.65 7.61
CA HIS A 22 -0.91 0.77 9.06
C HIS A 22 0.45 1.06 9.72
N THR A 23 1.52 0.40 9.26
CA THR A 23 2.90 0.64 9.74
C THR A 23 3.35 2.07 9.46
N LEU A 24 3.12 2.55 8.24
CA LEU A 24 3.46 3.92 7.84
C LEU A 24 2.64 4.98 8.59
N SER A 25 1.34 4.73 8.79
CA SER A 25 0.46 5.61 9.55
C SER A 25 0.89 5.70 11.02
N ASN A 26 1.19 4.55 11.65
CA ASN A 26 1.65 4.50 13.04
C ASN A 26 3.02 5.16 13.24
N ALA A 27 3.86 5.17 12.20
CA ALA A 27 5.12 5.90 12.20
C ALA A 27 4.94 7.41 11.95
N GLY A 28 3.70 7.89 11.74
CA GLY A 28 3.39 9.29 11.45
C GLY A 28 3.76 9.74 10.04
N HIS A 29 3.97 8.79 9.12
CA HIS A 29 4.33 9.09 7.72
C HIS A 29 3.12 9.23 6.81
N LEU A 30 1.95 8.75 7.24
CA LEU A 30 0.67 8.89 6.54
C LEU A 30 -0.39 9.42 7.49
N SER A 31 -1.28 10.25 6.95
CA SER A 31 -2.47 10.80 7.61
C SER A 31 -3.74 10.46 6.83
N PRO A 32 -4.92 10.46 7.46
CA PRO A 32 -6.19 10.34 6.74
C PRO A 32 -6.30 11.39 5.62
N GLY A 33 -6.72 10.94 4.44
CA GLY A 33 -6.79 11.74 3.21
C GLY A 33 -5.54 11.65 2.32
N ASP A 34 -4.41 11.14 2.83
CA ASP A 34 -3.22 10.93 2.01
C ASP A 34 -3.46 9.90 0.90
N ARG A 35 -2.74 10.05 -0.21
CA ARG A 35 -2.87 9.19 -1.39
C ARG A 35 -1.60 8.41 -1.63
N VAL A 36 -1.75 7.11 -1.82
CA VAL A 36 -0.66 6.17 -2.04
C VAL A 36 -0.82 5.52 -3.40
N ILE A 37 0.21 5.64 -4.23
CA ILE A 37 0.36 4.82 -5.43
C ILE A 37 1.14 3.58 -5.03
N LEU A 38 0.53 2.42 -5.25
CA LEU A 38 1.15 1.14 -4.99
C LEU A 38 1.43 0.41 -6.30
N THR A 39 2.64 -0.08 -6.46
CA THR A 39 3.02 -0.99 -7.56
C THR A 39 3.34 -2.36 -7.01
N SER A 40 2.70 -3.39 -7.55
CA SER A 40 2.89 -4.79 -7.13
C SER A 40 2.80 -5.74 -8.32
N GLY A 41 3.17 -7.00 -8.10
CA GLY A 41 2.82 -8.11 -8.99
C GLY A 41 1.67 -8.91 -8.39
N ASP A 42 0.91 -9.62 -9.23
CA ASP A 42 -0.22 -10.47 -8.80
C ASP A 42 0.21 -11.67 -7.94
N SER A 43 1.50 -11.97 -7.89
CA SER A 43 2.07 -13.03 -7.06
C SER A 43 3.20 -12.48 -6.20
N LEU A 44 3.02 -12.54 -4.88
CA LEU A 44 4.10 -12.28 -3.92
C LEU A 44 5.23 -13.31 -4.11
N GLY A 45 6.49 -12.86 -4.06
CA GLY A 45 7.67 -13.74 -4.09
C GLY A 45 8.15 -14.19 -5.47
N LYS A 46 7.55 -13.71 -6.57
CA LYS A 46 8.05 -13.95 -7.94
C LYS A 46 8.76 -12.70 -8.48
N GLU A 47 10.04 -12.83 -8.81
CA GLU A 47 10.81 -11.75 -9.44
C GLU A 47 10.31 -11.47 -10.88
N GLY A 48 10.38 -10.21 -11.30
CA GLY A 48 10.04 -9.79 -12.68
C GLY A 48 8.55 -9.69 -13.02
N GLY A 49 7.65 -9.78 -12.03
CA GLY A 49 6.20 -9.88 -12.24
C GLY A 49 5.37 -8.63 -11.92
N THR A 50 5.96 -7.45 -11.76
CA THR A 50 5.21 -6.21 -11.47
C THR A 50 4.32 -5.85 -12.65
N ASN A 51 3.01 -5.98 -12.48
CA ASN A 51 2.02 -5.76 -13.53
C ASN A 51 0.80 -4.96 -13.06
N THR A 52 0.73 -4.64 -11.77
CA THR A 52 -0.45 -4.05 -11.16
C THR A 52 -0.08 -2.73 -10.47
N LEU A 53 -0.86 -1.70 -10.79
CA LEU A 53 -0.84 -0.42 -10.10
C LEU A 53 -2.18 -0.24 -9.39
N ARG A 54 -2.13 0.15 -8.12
CA ARG A 54 -3.31 0.47 -7.31
C ARG A 54 -3.21 1.88 -6.77
N LEU A 55 -4.37 2.53 -6.71
CA LEU A 55 -4.53 3.84 -6.12
C LEU A 55 -5.27 3.67 -4.79
N ILE A 56 -4.67 4.16 -3.72
CA ILE A 56 -5.19 4.01 -2.37
C ILE A 56 -5.33 5.40 -1.75
N GLN A 57 -6.46 5.65 -1.11
CA GLN A 57 -6.60 6.73 -0.13
C GLN A 57 -6.50 6.14 1.28
N VAL A 58 -5.75 6.80 2.15
CA VAL A 58 -5.63 6.44 3.56
C VAL A 58 -6.88 6.99 4.27
N GLY A 59 -7.66 6.10 4.87
CA GLY A 59 -8.81 6.49 5.68
C GLY A 59 -8.48 6.64 7.16
N GLU A 60 -9.51 6.88 7.96
CA GLU A 60 -9.37 7.05 9.40
C GLU A 60 -8.74 5.82 10.08
N GLY A 61 -7.84 6.07 11.02
CA GLY A 61 -7.09 5.00 11.72
C GLY A 61 -6.15 4.19 10.82
N GLY A 62 -5.80 4.70 9.63
CA GLY A 62 -4.91 4.00 8.69
C GLY A 62 -5.61 2.91 7.87
N SER A 63 -6.93 3.02 7.67
CA SER A 63 -7.67 2.13 6.77
C SER A 63 -7.25 2.32 5.31
N VAL A 64 -7.44 1.27 4.50
CA VAL A 64 -7.10 1.26 3.08
C VAL A 64 -8.39 1.39 2.26
N GLU A 65 -8.49 2.45 1.46
CA GLU A 65 -9.63 2.67 0.57
C GLU A 65 -9.14 2.69 -0.89
N GLU A 66 -9.52 1.67 -1.67
CA GLU A 66 -9.18 1.61 -3.10
C GLU A 66 -9.92 2.68 -3.90
N GLN A 67 -9.19 3.33 -4.81
CA GLN A 67 -9.72 4.36 -5.70
C GLN A 67 -9.59 3.90 -7.16
N ALA A 68 -10.60 4.20 -7.97
CA ALA A 68 -10.55 3.97 -9.41
C ALA A 68 -9.73 5.06 -10.14
N GLU A 69 -9.66 6.26 -9.56
CA GLU A 69 -8.95 7.41 -10.10
C GLU A 69 -8.34 8.26 -8.98
N LEU A 70 -7.29 9.03 -9.30
CA LEU A 70 -6.75 10.03 -8.38
C LEU A 70 -7.45 11.36 -8.67
N ASP A 71 -8.37 11.76 -7.80
CA ASP A 71 -9.07 13.03 -7.96
C ASP A 71 -8.21 14.21 -7.47
N LEU A 72 -7.25 14.64 -8.29
CA LEU A 72 -6.31 15.72 -7.97
C LEU A 72 -7.02 17.09 -8.05
N HIS A 73 -7.73 17.46 -6.99
CA HIS A 73 -8.25 18.81 -6.78
C HIS A 73 -7.16 19.79 -6.30
#